data_AF-A0A5B6U1X7-F1
#
_entry.id   AF-A0A5B6U1X7-F1
#
_cell.length_a   1.000
_cell.length_b   1.000
_cell.length_c   1.000
_cell.angle_alpha   90.00
_cell.angle_beta   90.00
_cell.angle_gamma   90.00
#
_symmetry.space_group_name_H-M   'P 1'
#
loop_
_entity.id
_entity.type
_entity.pdbx_description
1 polymer ?
#
loop_
_entity_poly.entity_id
_entity_poly.type
_entity_poly.pdbx_seq_one_letter_code
_entity_poly.pdbx_strand_id
1 'polypeptide(L)' 'MLETMMPKDTQRAREIQDFVVTDVLEEAGYSDRGIVMTLVDLQGSRLRLHLTAATGELLCERFANALEERYGK' A
#
# COMPACT_ATOMS: atom_id res chain seq x y z
N MET A 1 23.45 -41.61 -19.54
CA MET A 1 23.06 -41.23 -18.17
C MET A 1 23.81 -39.94 -17.86
N LEU A 2 23.12 -38.80 -17.94
CA LEU A 2 23.63 -37.48 -17.58
C LEU A 2 22.41 -36.66 -17.11
N GLU A 3 22.62 -35.94 -16.02
CA GLU A 3 21.64 -35.56 -15.02
C GLU A 3 20.70 -34.43 -15.45
N THR A 4 19.51 -34.50 -14.86
CA THR A 4 18.46 -33.49 -14.81
C THR A 4 18.98 -32.14 -14.32
N MET A 5 18.78 -31.07 -15.09
CA MET A 5 18.67 -29.72 -14.53
C MET A 5 17.48 -29.02 -15.19
N MET A 6 16.32 -29.17 -14.53
CA MET A 6 15.18 -28.27 -14.72
C MET A 6 15.64 -26.84 -14.42
N PRO A 7 15.35 -25.84 -15.27
CA PRO A 7 15.46 -24.45 -14.85
C PRO A 7 14.42 -24.22 -13.74
N LYS A 8 14.95 -23.97 -12.53
CA LYS A 8 14.21 -23.53 -11.35
C LYS A 8 13.34 -22.32 -11.69
N ASP A 9 12.05 -22.43 -11.36
CA ASP A 9 11.18 -21.33 -10.95
C ASP A 9 11.26 -20.07 -11.81
N THR A 10 10.71 -20.14 -13.03
CA THR A 10 10.42 -18.94 -13.84
C THR A 10 9.14 -18.25 -13.37
N GLN A 11 8.99 -18.06 -12.06
CA GLN A 11 7.96 -17.22 -11.47
C GLN A 11 8.67 -16.26 -10.54
N ARG A 12 9.31 -15.23 -11.11
CA ARG A 12 9.71 -14.03 -10.38
C ARG A 12 8.47 -13.53 -9.66
N ALA A 13 8.33 -13.86 -8.39
CA ALA A 13 7.59 -13.04 -7.46
C ALA A 13 8.18 -11.64 -7.67
N ARG A 14 7.38 -10.72 -8.22
CA ARG A 14 7.76 -9.32 -8.23
C ARG A 14 7.98 -8.99 -6.77
N GLU A 15 9.23 -8.76 -6.37
CA GLU A 15 9.55 -8.24 -5.04
C GLU A 15 8.67 -7.01 -4.87
N ILE A 16 7.65 -7.12 -4.01
CA ILE A 16 6.77 -6.00 -3.71
C ILE A 16 7.67 -5.05 -2.93
N GLN A 17 8.04 -3.93 -3.54
CA GLN A 17 8.78 -2.91 -2.84
C GLN A 17 7.85 -2.27 -1.82
N ASP A 18 8.23 -2.32 -0.54
CA ASP A 18 7.46 -1.70 0.53
C ASP A 18 7.49 -0.18 0.39
N PHE A 19 6.30 0.44 0.43
CA PHE A 19 6.15 1.88 0.53
C PHE A 19 5.87 2.25 1.99
N VAL A 20 6.91 2.65 2.72
CA VAL A 20 6.81 3.00 4.14
C VAL A 20 6.30 4.42 4.27
N VAL A 21 5.02 4.56 4.62
CA VAL A 21 4.37 5.87 4.81
C VAL A 21 4.93 6.56 6.04
N THR A 22 5.46 7.77 5.86
CA THR A 22 5.98 8.64 6.92
C THR A 22 5.09 9.84 7.18
N ASP A 23 4.41 10.31 6.14
CA ASP A 23 3.51 11.46 6.20
C ASP A 23 2.32 11.26 5.26
N VAL A 24 1.21 11.89 5.62
CA VAL A 24 -0.03 11.92 4.83
C VAL A 24 -0.41 13.38 4.66
N LEU A 25 -0.27 13.90 3.46
CA LEU A 25 -0.62 15.27 3.15
C LEU A 25 -2.13 15.35 2.90
N GLU A 26 -2.84 16.06 3.78
CA GLU A 26 -4.21 16.56 3.54
C GLU A 26 -4.16 17.66 2.49
N GLU A 27 -4.00 17.27 1.23
CA GLU A 27 -4.37 18.14 0.13
C GLU A 27 -5.90 18.13 0.09
N ALA A 28 -6.54 19.15 0.67
CA ALA A 28 -7.98 19.37 0.61
C ALA A 28 -8.44 19.58 -0.84
N GLY A 29 -8.43 18.50 -1.61
CA GLY A 29 -8.82 18.42 -2.99
C GLY A 29 -9.90 17.36 -3.09
N TYR A 30 -11.15 17.79 -2.99
CA TYR A 30 -12.25 16.96 -3.47
C TYR A 30 -12.06 16.83 -4.98
N SER A 31 -11.89 15.61 -5.46
CA SER A 31 -12.03 15.32 -6.89
C SER A 31 -13.48 14.97 -7.18
N ASP A 32 -13.92 15.11 -8.43
CA ASP A 32 -15.22 14.61 -8.88
C ASP A 32 -15.42 13.10 -8.62
N ARG A 33 -14.34 12.39 -8.24
CA ARG A 33 -14.29 10.95 -7.96
C ARG A 33 -14.21 10.62 -6.46
N GLY A 34 -14.18 11.62 -5.58
CA GLY A 34 -14.11 11.44 -4.12
C GLY A 34 -12.88 12.08 -3.47
N ILE A 35 -12.36 11.40 -2.44
CA ILE A 35 -11.27 11.84 -1.57
C ILE A 35 -9.94 11.65 -2.29
N VAL A 36 -9.09 12.69 -2.25
CA VAL A 36 -7.70 12.61 -2.70
C VAL A 36 -6.80 12.73 -1.49
N MET A 37 -5.81 11.84 -1.40
CA MET A 37 -4.78 11.92 -0.38
C MET A 37 -3.41 11.63 -1.00
N THR A 38 -2.36 12.27 -0.47
CA THR A 38 -0.99 12.03 -0.90
C THR A 38 -0.21 11.43 0.26
N LEU A 39 0.28 10.20 0.08
CA LEU A 39 1.20 9.54 1.00
C LEU A 39 2.64 9.90 0.63
N VAL A 40 3.48 10.11 1.63
CA VAL A 40 4.91 10.39 1.47
C VAL A 40 5.71 9.28 2.13
N ASP A 41 6.79 8.84 1.48
CA ASP A 41 7.72 7.86 2.07
C ASP A 41 8.93 8.51 2.76
N LEU A 42 9.81 7.68 3.32
CA LEU A 42 11.07 8.09 3.96
C LEU A 42 12.02 8.87 3.04
N GLN A 43 11.91 8.71 1.73
CA GLN A 43 12.76 9.37 0.73
C GLN A 43 12.09 10.62 0.13
N GLY A 44 10.88 10.96 0.59
CA GLY A 44 10.08 12.05 0.04
C GLY A 44 9.34 11.70 -1.25
N SER A 45 9.35 10.43 -1.68
CA SER A 45 8.53 9.94 -2.79
C SER A 45 7.06 10.11 -2.44
N ARG A 46 6.25 10.48 -3.44
CA ARG A 46 4.82 10.77 -3.24
C ARG A 46 3.96 9.77 -3.98
N LEU A 47 3.02 9.16 -3.28
CA LEU A 47 1.96 8.31 -3.83
C LEU A 47 0.62 9.00 -3.65
N ARG A 48 -0.04 9.36 -4.75
CA ARG A 48 -1.38 9.96 -4.72
C ARG A 48 -2.44 8.87 -4.88
N LEU A 49 -3.38 8.83 -3.94
CA LEU A 49 -4.53 7.93 -3.96
C LEU A 49 -5.81 8.71 -4.24
N HIS A 50 -6.63 8.16 -5.14
CA HIS A 50 -7.99 8.63 -5.40
C HIS A 50 -8.94 7.57 -4.89
N LEU A 51 -9.75 7.93 -3.89
CA LEU A 51 -10.62 7.02 -3.18
C LEU A 51 -12.07 7.50 -3.25
N THR A 52 -13.00 6.58 -3.41
CA THR A 52 -14.40 6.88 -3.09
C THR A 52 -14.55 7.01 -1.57
N ALA A 53 -15.59 7.70 -1.10
CA ALA A 53 -15.86 7.81 0.34
C ALA A 53 -15.96 6.43 1.01
N ALA A 54 -16.73 5.51 0.42
CA ALA A 54 -16.88 4.15 0.93
C ALA A 54 -15.56 3.36 1.00
N THR A 55 -14.68 3.52 0.01
CA THR A 55 -13.36 2.88 0.04
C THR A 55 -12.45 3.50 1.11
N GLY A 56 -12.52 4.82 1.29
CA GLY A 56 -11.78 5.52 2.34
C GLY A 56 -12.17 5.04 3.74
N GLU A 57 -13.47 4.97 4.03
CA GLU A 57 -14.00 4.45 5.30
C GLU A 57 -13.52 3.03 5.57
N LEU A 58 -13.63 2.14 4.58
CA LEU A 58 -13.18 0.75 4.71
C LEU A 58 -11.67 0.64 4.97
N LEU A 59 -10.85 1.50 4.37
CA LEU A 59 -9.41 1.52 4.63
C LEU A 59 -9.10 1.95 6.06
N CYS A 60 -9.80 2.97 6.57
CA CYS A 60 -9.66 3.40 7.96
C CYS A 60 -9.94 2.24 8.94
N GLU A 61 -11.05 1.52 8.75
CA GLU A 61 -11.40 0.35 9.56
C GLU A 61 -10.33 -0.74 9.51
N ARG A 62 -9.83 -1.06 8.31
CA ARG A 62 -8.79 -2.09 8.13
C ARG A 62 -7.48 -1.70 8.80
N PHE A 63 -7.08 -0.43 8.73
CA PHE A 63 -5.89 0.04 9.42
C PHE A 63 -6.07 0.01 10.94
N ALA A 64 -7.22 0.46 11.46
CA ALA A 64 -7.51 0.39 12.88
C ALA A 64 -7.43 -1.05 13.41
N ASN A 65 -8.08 -1.99 12.74
CA ASN A 65 -8.06 -3.41 13.11
C ASN A 65 -6.64 -3.99 13.10
N ALA A 66 -5.84 -3.71 12.05
CA ALA A 66 -4.47 -4.19 11.96
C ALA A 66 -3.56 -3.63 13.06
N LEU A 67 -3.77 -2.36 13.45
CA LEU A 67 -3.04 -1.74 14.55
C LEU A 67 -3.46 -2.32 15.91
N GLU A 68 -4.76 -2.53 16.12
CA GLU A 68 -5.28 -3.16 17.34
C GLU A 68 -4.77 -4.59 17.51
N GLU A 69 -4.76 -5.40 16.45
CA GLU A 69 -4.21 -6.76 16.48
C GLU A 69 -2.72 -6.79 16.83
N ARG A 70 -1.96 -5.78 16.40
CA ARG A 70 -0.51 -5.74 16.54
C ARG A 70 -0.03 -5.05 17.82
N TYR A 71 -0.74 -4.04 18.30
CA TYR A 71 -0.31 -3.17 19.39
C TYR A 71 -1.36 -2.95 20.48
N GLY A 72 -2.60 -3.42 20.27
CA GLY A 72 -3.70 -3.29 21.23
C GLY A 72 -3.73 -4.36 22.32
N LYS A 73 -2.69 -5.21 22.42
CA LYS A 73 -2.48 -6.18 23.50
C LYS A 73 -1.27 -5.82 24.35
#